data_AF-A0A7S3TMR0-F1
#
_entry.id   AF-A0A7S3TMR0-F1
#
_cell.length_a   1.000
_cell.length_b   1.000
_cell.length_c   1.000
_cell.angle_alpha   90.00
_cell.angle_beta   90.00
_cell.angle_gamma   90.00
#
_symmetry.space_group_name_H-M   'P 1'
#
loop_
_entity.id
_entity.type
_entity.pdbx_description
1 polymer ?
#
loop_
_entity_poly.entity_id
_entity_poly.type
_entity_poly.pdbx_seq_one_letter_code
_entity_poly.pdbx_strand_id
1 'polypeptide(L)'
;KSLLRHRLVKSDLEDFEPGSRFHRYLPDETDGLKPNDQIRKLVLCSGKVYYDLLAERTSRGIDDVAIGRLEQISPFPHDHLLQEAQKYPNADIVWCQEEPKNAGAWFYVRPRIVTAMKSVRQVSPSYAGRRPAAATATGHAQMSAKEQAQLVATALE
;
A
#
# COMPACT_ATOMS: atom_id res chain seq x y z
N LYS A 1 -7.39 -6.96 -13.40
CA LYS A 1 -7.61 -8.17 -14.24
C LYS A 1 -7.00 -9.44 -13.62
N SER A 2 -5.73 -9.44 -13.21
CA SER A 2 -5.07 -10.63 -12.64
C SER A 2 -5.75 -11.19 -11.37
N LEU A 3 -6.36 -10.32 -10.55
CA LEU A 3 -6.94 -10.72 -9.27
C LEU A 3 -8.07 -11.76 -9.38
N LEU A 4 -8.79 -11.84 -10.50
CA LEU A 4 -9.93 -12.77 -10.66
C LEU A 4 -9.58 -14.25 -10.51
N ARG A 5 -8.31 -14.63 -10.64
CA ARG A 5 -7.84 -16.02 -10.54
C ARG A 5 -6.66 -16.18 -9.57
N HIS A 6 -6.38 -15.14 -8.79
CA HIS A 6 -5.22 -15.14 -7.91
C HIS A 6 -5.54 -15.92 -6.64
N ARG A 7 -4.67 -16.85 -6.24
CA ARG A 7 -4.93 -17.80 -5.14
C ARG A 7 -5.18 -17.14 -3.77
N LEU A 8 -4.59 -15.97 -3.55
CA LEU A 8 -4.76 -15.18 -2.33
C LEU A 8 -5.93 -14.19 -2.40
N VAL A 9 -6.62 -14.07 -3.54
CA VAL A 9 -7.78 -13.19 -3.70
C VAL A 9 -9.03 -14.05 -3.56
N LYS A 10 -9.31 -14.42 -2.33
CA LYS A 10 -10.53 -15.12 -1.91
C LYS A 10 -11.02 -14.49 -0.62
N SER A 11 -12.32 -14.58 -0.40
CA SER A 11 -12.99 -14.12 0.81
C SER A 11 -13.87 -15.26 1.31
N ASP A 12 -14.04 -15.33 2.62
CA ASP A 12 -14.93 -16.32 3.21
C ASP A 12 -16.38 -15.84 3.08
N LEU A 13 -17.35 -16.75 3.17
CA LEU A 13 -18.76 -16.37 3.03
C LEU A 13 -19.22 -15.42 4.15
N GLU A 14 -18.60 -15.55 5.33
CA GLU A 14 -18.83 -14.72 6.52
C GLU A 14 -18.55 -13.23 6.25
N ASP A 15 -17.62 -12.91 5.33
CA ASP A 15 -17.33 -11.52 4.92
C ASP A 15 -18.53 -10.84 4.23
N PHE A 16 -19.54 -11.61 3.83
CA PHE A 16 -20.74 -11.14 3.12
C PHE A 16 -22.05 -11.33 3.90
N GLU A 17 -21.97 -11.74 5.17
CA GLU A 17 -23.15 -11.92 6.02
C GLU A 17 -23.80 -10.58 6.46
N PRO A 18 -25.07 -10.58 6.89
CA PRO A 18 -25.73 -9.39 7.42
C PRO A 18 -24.92 -8.73 8.53
N GLY A 19 -24.64 -7.44 8.38
CA GLY A 19 -23.79 -6.67 9.30
C GLY A 19 -22.37 -6.43 8.78
N SER A 20 -21.96 -7.10 7.70
CA SER A 20 -20.74 -6.75 6.98
C SER A 20 -20.86 -5.39 6.28
N ARG A 21 -19.71 -4.76 5.98
CA ARG A 21 -19.65 -3.45 5.34
C ARG A 21 -18.40 -3.31 4.51
N PHE A 22 -18.40 -2.34 3.59
CA PHE A 22 -17.19 -1.99 2.88
C PHE A 22 -16.12 -1.44 3.83
N HIS A 23 -14.91 -1.99 3.75
CA HIS A 23 -13.75 -1.55 4.52
C HIS A 23 -12.99 -0.50 3.71
N ARG A 24 -13.02 0.75 4.16
CA ARG A 24 -12.34 1.88 3.48
C ARG A 24 -10.82 1.77 3.50
N TYR A 25 -10.30 1.09 4.51
CA TYR A 25 -8.89 0.79 4.73
C TYR A 25 -8.80 -0.61 5.32
N LEU A 26 -7.82 -1.39 4.87
CA LEU A 26 -7.53 -2.71 5.41
C LEU A 26 -6.10 -2.69 5.98
N PRO A 27 -5.93 -2.90 7.30
CA PRO A 27 -4.62 -2.93 7.95
C PRO A 27 -3.84 -4.18 7.55
N ASP A 28 -2.59 -4.25 8.00
CA ASP A 28 -1.79 -5.46 7.86
C ASP A 28 -2.13 -6.47 8.97
N GLU A 29 -2.62 -7.64 8.57
CA GLU A 29 -3.02 -8.72 9.47
C GLU A 29 -2.04 -9.91 9.40
N THR A 30 -0.84 -9.68 8.85
CA THR A 30 0.17 -10.73 8.73
C THR A 30 0.77 -11.08 10.08
N ASP A 31 0.72 -12.36 10.44
CA ASP A 31 1.39 -12.88 11.63
C ASP A 31 2.92 -12.75 11.52
N GLY A 32 3.58 -12.51 12.66
CA GLY A 32 5.04 -12.52 12.76
C GLY A 32 5.73 -11.20 12.38
N LEU A 33 4.98 -10.12 12.18
CA LEU A 33 5.57 -8.78 12.15
C LEU A 33 6.21 -8.43 13.50
N LYS A 34 7.25 -7.60 13.46
CA LYS A 34 7.87 -7.04 14.66
C LYS A 34 6.85 -6.25 15.49
N PRO A 35 7.13 -6.04 16.80
CA PRO A 35 6.34 -5.14 17.63
C PRO A 35 6.11 -3.79 16.94
N ASN A 36 4.94 -3.19 17.17
CA ASN A 36 4.51 -2.00 16.43
C ASN A 36 5.49 -0.81 16.51
N ASP A 37 6.21 -0.67 17.62
CA ASP A 37 7.25 0.36 17.82
C ASP A 37 8.56 0.08 17.05
N GLN A 38 8.76 -1.15 16.59
CA GLN A 38 9.91 -1.58 15.77
C GLN A 38 9.60 -1.64 14.27
N ILE A 39 8.36 -1.36 13.87
CA ILE A 39 8.00 -1.22 12.46
C ILE A 39 8.65 0.06 11.92
N ARG A 40 9.54 -0.12 10.94
CA ARG A 40 10.29 0.98 10.30
C ARG A 40 9.55 1.61 9.13
N LYS A 41 8.60 0.91 8.50
CA LYS A 41 7.84 1.43 7.34
C LYS A 41 6.38 1.00 7.36
N LEU A 42 5.52 1.94 6.98
CA LEU A 42 4.13 1.71 6.62
C LEU A 42 3.97 1.97 5.12
N VAL A 43 3.90 0.89 4.34
CA VAL A 43 3.64 0.94 2.89
C VAL A 43 2.14 0.99 2.66
N LEU A 44 1.66 2.13 2.19
CA LEU A 44 0.27 2.33 1.77
C LEU A 44 0.17 2.04 0.27
N CYS A 45 -0.82 1.25 -0.13
CA CYS A 45 -1.08 0.96 -1.53
C CYS A 45 -2.59 0.80 -1.81
N SER A 46 -2.95 0.66 -3.08
CA SER A 46 -4.34 0.40 -3.49
C SER A 46 -4.35 -0.63 -4.62
N GLY A 47 -5.29 -1.58 -4.55
CA GLY A 47 -5.49 -2.58 -5.59
C GLY A 47 -4.40 -3.65 -5.62
N LYS A 48 -4.13 -4.18 -6.82
CA LYS A 48 -3.43 -5.47 -6.98
C LYS A 48 -1.96 -5.47 -6.51
N VAL A 49 -1.30 -4.31 -6.48
CA VAL A 49 0.11 -4.17 -6.10
C VAL A 49 0.37 -4.68 -4.67
N TYR A 50 -0.66 -4.67 -3.82
CA TYR A 50 -0.61 -5.28 -2.49
C TYR A 50 -0.09 -6.72 -2.52
N TYR A 51 -0.56 -7.54 -3.46
CA TYR A 51 -0.17 -8.95 -3.52
C TYR A 51 1.27 -9.14 -3.99
N ASP A 52 1.77 -8.25 -4.85
CA ASP A 52 3.17 -8.25 -5.27
C ASP A 52 4.07 -7.83 -4.08
N LEU A 53 3.66 -6.81 -3.31
CA LEU A 53 4.34 -6.38 -2.08
C LEU A 53 4.35 -7.48 -1.02
N LEU A 54 3.21 -8.12 -0.79
CA LEU A 54 3.07 -9.20 0.19
C LEU A 54 3.95 -10.40 -0.18
N ALA A 55 3.95 -10.80 -1.46
CA ALA A 55 4.77 -11.91 -1.94
C ALA A 55 6.27 -11.62 -1.78
N GLU A 56 6.73 -10.43 -2.16
CA GLU A 56 8.15 -10.05 -2.04
C GLU A 56 8.58 -9.86 -0.58
N ARG A 57 7.73 -9.26 0.26
CA ARG A 57 8.01 -9.13 1.69
C ARG A 57 8.18 -10.51 2.34
N THR A 58 7.28 -11.43 2.02
CA THR A 58 7.30 -12.81 2.53
C THR A 58 8.53 -13.56 2.02
N SER A 59 8.86 -13.45 0.73
CA SER A 59 10.03 -14.14 0.14
C SER A 59 11.35 -13.68 0.75
N ARG A 60 11.45 -12.40 1.12
CA ARG A 60 12.63 -11.80 1.74
C ARG A 60 12.67 -11.93 3.27
N GLY A 61 11.61 -12.46 3.89
CA GLY A 61 11.51 -12.57 5.35
C GLY A 61 11.53 -11.22 6.06
N ILE A 62 10.96 -10.18 5.44
CA ILE A 62 10.91 -8.83 6.02
C ILE A 62 9.74 -8.77 7.01
N ASP A 63 10.05 -8.49 8.27
CA ASP A 63 9.12 -8.47 9.40
C ASP A 63 8.90 -7.06 9.98
N ASP A 64 9.64 -6.05 9.50
CA ASP A 64 9.65 -4.68 10.02
C ASP A 64 8.94 -3.65 9.12
N VAL A 65 8.23 -4.13 8.10
CA VAL A 65 7.44 -3.31 7.16
C VAL A 65 5.99 -3.76 7.17
N ALA A 66 5.09 -2.87 7.57
CA ALA A 66 3.64 -3.07 7.49
C ALA A 66 3.11 -2.61 6.13
N ILE A 67 2.15 -3.32 5.55
CA ILE A 67 1.51 -3.02 4.26
C ILE A 67 0.02 -2.77 4.50
N GLY A 68 -0.38 -1.51 4.37
CA GLY A 68 -1.77 -1.06 4.48
C GLY A 68 -2.43 -0.87 3.13
N ARG A 69 -3.70 -1.28 2.99
CA ARG A 69 -4.47 -1.09 1.76
C ARG A 69 -5.50 0.02 1.91
N LEU A 70 -5.39 1.02 1.05
CA LEU A 70 -6.36 2.10 0.91
C LEU A 70 -7.39 1.73 -0.16
N GLU A 71 -8.42 0.99 0.24
CA GLU A 71 -9.48 0.54 -0.68
C GLU A 71 -10.39 1.68 -1.13
N GLN A 72 -10.56 2.71 -0.30
CA GLN A 72 -11.26 3.94 -0.67
C GLN A 72 -10.29 5.12 -0.81
N ILE A 73 -10.04 5.54 -2.05
CA ILE A 73 -9.21 6.72 -2.30
C ILE A 73 -9.98 8.01 -2.02
N SER A 74 -11.26 8.09 -2.45
CA SER A 74 -12.09 9.28 -2.30
C SER A 74 -13.53 8.90 -1.91
N PRO A 75 -14.12 9.53 -0.87
CA PRO A 75 -13.49 10.46 0.08
C PRO A 75 -12.35 9.80 0.86
N PHE A 76 -11.28 10.55 1.14
CA PHE A 76 -10.08 10.01 1.77
C PHE A 76 -10.33 9.66 3.25
N PRO A 77 -10.00 8.43 3.72
CA PRO A 77 -10.30 7.97 5.07
C PRO A 77 -9.25 8.45 6.08
N HIS A 78 -9.29 9.75 6.40
CA HIS A 78 -8.36 10.39 7.35
C HIS A 78 -8.34 9.71 8.72
N ASP A 79 -9.51 9.30 9.20
CA ASP A 79 -9.73 8.61 10.47
C ASP A 79 -8.98 7.27 10.54
N HIS A 80 -9.11 6.45 9.49
CA HIS A 80 -8.50 5.12 9.44
C HIS A 80 -6.97 5.22 9.34
N LEU A 81 -6.48 6.12 8.48
CA LEU A 81 -5.04 6.31 8.33
C LEU A 81 -4.40 6.82 9.62
N LEU A 82 -5.07 7.75 10.32
CA LEU A 82 -4.61 8.26 11.60
C LEU A 82 -4.50 7.15 12.65
N GLN A 83 -5.55 6.33 12.79
CA GLN A 83 -5.57 5.22 13.73
C GLN A 83 -4.46 4.20 13.43
N GLU A 84 -4.24 3.88 12.16
CA GLU A 84 -3.17 2.95 11.78
C GLU A 84 -1.79 3.52 12.06
N ALA A 85 -1.53 4.76 11.64
CA ALA A 85 -0.21 5.36 11.79
C ALA A 85 0.16 5.62 13.26
N GLN A 86 -0.82 5.72 14.16
CA GLN A 86 -0.59 5.75 15.61
C GLN A 86 -0.06 4.42 16.17
N LYS A 87 -0.36 3.28 15.52
CA LYS A 87 0.25 2.00 15.90
C LYS A 87 1.75 2.04 15.68
N TYR A 88 2.20 2.65 14.57
CA TYR A 88 3.60 2.63 14.13
C TYR A 88 4.26 4.02 14.27
N PRO A 89 4.59 4.47 15.50
CA PRO A 89 5.07 5.84 15.74
C PRO A 89 6.39 6.15 15.03
N ASN A 90 7.24 5.13 14.83
CA ASN A 90 8.57 5.26 14.25
C ASN A 90 8.62 5.00 12.73
N ALA A 91 7.52 4.57 12.12
CA ALA A 91 7.55 4.12 10.74
C ALA A 91 7.62 5.26 9.71
N ASP A 92 8.42 5.16 8.67
CA ASP A 92 8.26 6.03 7.51
C ASP A 92 7.03 5.64 6.69
N ILE A 93 6.33 6.63 6.12
CA ILE A 93 5.16 6.37 5.27
C ILE A 93 5.59 6.33 3.81
N VAL A 94 5.26 5.25 3.11
CA VAL A 94 5.51 5.07 1.68
C VAL A 94 4.17 4.93 0.96
N TRP A 95 3.98 5.60 -0.18
CA TRP A 95 2.89 5.28 -1.09
C TRP A 95 3.42 4.45 -2.25
N CYS A 96 2.91 3.22 -2.39
CA CYS A 96 3.24 2.32 -3.48
C CYS A 96 2.10 2.21 -4.50
N GLN A 97 2.45 2.38 -5.78
CA GLN A 97 1.50 2.22 -6.90
C GLN A 97 2.22 1.72 -8.16
N GLU A 98 1.49 1.02 -9.04
CA GLU A 98 2.03 0.54 -10.32
C GLU A 98 1.94 1.58 -11.42
N GLU A 99 1.01 2.53 -11.29
CA GLU A 99 0.83 3.62 -12.21
C GLU A 99 2.06 4.54 -12.20
N PRO A 100 2.41 5.15 -13.35
CA PRO A 100 3.40 6.23 -13.40
C PRO A 100 3.13 7.32 -12.35
N LYS A 101 4.18 7.98 -11.85
CA LYS A 101 4.07 8.99 -10.78
C LYS A 101 3.12 10.15 -11.09
N ASN A 102 3.00 10.49 -12.38
CA ASN A 102 2.09 11.51 -12.89
C ASN A 102 0.67 11.00 -13.17
N ALA A 103 0.41 9.73 -12.90
CA ALA A 103 -0.87 9.06 -12.96
C ALA A 103 -1.18 8.40 -11.59
N GLY A 104 -2.26 7.63 -11.54
CA GLY A 104 -2.71 7.00 -10.31
C GLY A 104 -3.08 8.03 -9.24
N ALA A 105 -2.88 7.66 -7.97
CA ALA A 105 -3.42 8.42 -6.86
C ALA A 105 -2.39 9.32 -6.16
N TRP A 106 -1.09 9.18 -6.49
CA TRP A 106 0.00 9.84 -5.76
C TRP A 106 -0.24 11.32 -5.44
N PHE A 107 -0.58 12.13 -6.44
CA PHE A 107 -0.82 13.57 -6.24
C PHE A 107 -2.09 13.87 -5.45
N TYR A 108 -3.07 12.96 -5.44
CA TYR A 108 -4.28 13.08 -4.62
C TYR A 108 -4.00 12.69 -3.16
N VAL A 109 -3.36 11.55 -2.92
CA VAL A 109 -3.20 10.98 -1.58
C VAL A 109 -2.09 11.67 -0.79
N ARG A 110 -0.98 12.07 -1.43
CA ARG A 110 0.18 12.68 -0.74
C ARG A 110 -0.20 13.86 0.17
N PRO A 111 -0.89 14.92 -0.31
CA PRO A 111 -1.25 16.03 0.57
C PRO A 111 -2.23 15.61 1.68
N ARG A 112 -3.07 14.60 1.44
CA ARG A 112 -4.06 14.11 2.40
C ARG A 112 -3.45 13.25 3.49
N ILE A 113 -2.44 12.45 3.17
CA ILE A 113 -1.61 11.74 4.16
C ILE A 113 -0.94 12.76 5.07
N VAL A 114 -0.31 13.80 4.51
CA VAL A 114 0.32 14.87 5.30
C VAL A 114 -0.69 15.55 6.22
N THR A 115 -1.90 15.86 5.72
CA THR A 115 -2.97 16.43 6.54
C THR A 115 -3.45 15.48 7.64
N ALA A 116 -3.65 14.19 7.35
CA ALA A 116 -4.09 13.20 8.33
C ALA A 116 -3.07 13.04 9.48
N MET A 117 -1.78 13.11 9.15
CA MET A 117 -0.70 12.91 10.12
C MET A 117 -0.36 14.15 10.93
N LYS A 118 -0.86 15.34 10.54
CA LYS A 118 -0.48 16.63 11.14
C LYS A 118 -0.68 16.68 12.66
N SER A 119 -1.68 15.98 13.20
CA SER A 119 -1.95 15.90 14.64
C SER A 119 -1.04 14.93 15.41
N VAL A 120 -0.29 14.08 14.71
CA VAL A 120 0.61 13.07 15.32
C VAL A 120 2.07 13.49 15.15
N ARG A 121 2.51 13.71 13.90
CA ARG A 121 3.87 14.12 13.57
C ARG A 121 3.94 14.67 12.16
N GLN A 122 4.99 15.46 11.90
CA GLN A 122 5.31 15.86 10.54
C GLN A 122 5.83 14.64 9.77
N VAL A 123 5.21 14.37 8.63
CA VAL A 123 5.62 13.28 7.72
C VAL A 123 5.89 13.84 6.34
N SER A 124 6.79 13.19 5.61
CA SER A 124 6.98 13.42 4.18
C SER A 124 6.88 12.07 3.47
N PRO A 125 5.66 11.66 3.05
CA PRO A 125 5.47 10.35 2.43
C PRO A 125 6.39 10.20 1.22
N SER A 126 7.06 9.07 1.11
CA SER A 126 7.88 8.74 -0.05
C SER A 126 7.05 8.03 -1.12
N TYR A 127 7.56 8.02 -2.35
CA TYR A 127 6.87 7.44 -3.50
C TYR A 127 7.63 6.21 -3.99
N ALA A 128 6.94 5.08 -4.11
CA ALA A 128 7.45 3.85 -4.71
C ALA A 128 6.54 3.44 -5.88
N GLY A 129 6.94 3.73 -7.11
CA GLY A 129 6.14 3.44 -8.28
C GLY A 129 6.88 3.73 -9.57
N ARG A 130 6.20 3.55 -10.71
CA ARG A 130 6.81 3.80 -12.02
C ARG A 130 7.17 5.29 -12.17
N ARG A 131 8.24 5.55 -12.94
CA ARG A 131 8.67 6.93 -13.24
C ARG A 131 7.57 7.66 -14.03
N PRO A 132 7.53 9.01 -14.00
CA PRO A 132 6.61 9.76 -14.84
C PRO A 132 6.76 9.38 -16.31
N ALA A 133 5.63 9.19 -17.00
CA ALA A 133 5.60 8.83 -18.42
C ALA A 133 4.39 9.47 -19.09
N ALA A 134 4.50 9.73 -20.40
CA ALA A 134 3.37 10.20 -21.21
C ALA A 134 2.35 9.07 -21.45
N ALA A 135 2.84 7.86 -21.67
CA ALA A 135 2.01 6.66 -21.79
C ALA A 135 1.69 6.08 -20.40
N THR A 136 0.56 5.38 -20.31
CA THR A 136 0.10 4.74 -19.07
C THR A 136 0.95 3.52 -18.67
N ALA A 137 1.53 2.83 -19.65
CA ALA A 137 2.42 1.69 -19.45
C ALA A 137 3.38 1.53 -20.65
N THR A 138 4.46 0.78 -20.45
CA THR A 138 5.37 0.41 -21.53
C THR A 138 4.76 -0.69 -22.40
N GLY A 139 5.03 -0.67 -23.71
CA GLY A 139 4.58 -1.72 -24.63
C GLY A 139 5.43 -2.99 -24.61
N HIS A 140 6.56 -2.98 -23.90
CA HIS A 140 7.50 -4.10 -23.83
C HIS A 140 7.35 -4.86 -22.52
N ALA A 141 6.91 -6.11 -22.59
CA ALA A 141 6.64 -6.93 -21.41
C ALA A 141 7.84 -7.07 -20.46
N GLN A 142 9.06 -7.23 -21.01
CA GLN A 142 10.29 -7.32 -20.20
C GLN A 142 10.57 -6.04 -19.41
N MET A 143 10.36 -4.88 -20.04
CA MET A 143 10.53 -3.59 -19.36
C MET A 143 9.47 -3.41 -18.28
N SER A 144 8.21 -3.72 -18.57
CA SER A 144 7.13 -3.67 -17.58
C SER A 144 7.40 -4.57 -16.37
N ALA A 145 7.94 -5.77 -16.58
CA ALA A 145 8.29 -6.69 -15.50
C ALA A 145 9.44 -6.14 -14.65
N LYS A 146 10.46 -5.55 -15.28
CA LYS A 146 11.58 -4.89 -14.58
C LYS A 146 11.10 -3.70 -13.74
N GLU A 147 10.23 -2.87 -14.29
CA GLU A 147 9.63 -1.74 -13.57
C GLU A 147 8.79 -2.22 -12.37
N GLN A 148 8.05 -3.32 -12.53
CA GLN A 148 7.28 -3.93 -11.45
C GLN A 148 8.16 -4.44 -10.32
N ALA A 149 9.23 -5.17 -10.63
CA ALA A 149 10.17 -5.62 -9.60
C ALA A 149 10.83 -4.43 -8.88
N GLN A 150 11.21 -3.40 -9.63
CA GLN A 150 11.86 -2.22 -9.06
C GLN A 150 10.95 -1.45 -8.10
N LEU A 151 9.68 -1.21 -8.44
CA LEU A 151 8.80 -0.45 -7.56
C LEU A 151 8.49 -1.20 -6.27
N VAL A 152 8.37 -2.53 -6.33
CA VAL A 152 8.13 -3.38 -5.16
C VAL A 152 9.36 -3.39 -4.27
N ALA A 153 10.56 -3.55 -4.86
CA ALA A 153 11.82 -3.48 -4.12
C ALA A 153 11.98 -2.13 -3.41
N THR A 154 11.76 -1.01 -4.12
CA THR A 154 11.85 0.34 -3.55
C THR A 154 10.82 0.63 -2.45
N ALA A 155 9.67 -0.05 -2.46
CA ALA A 155 8.68 0.09 -1.39
C ALA A 155 9.12 -0.61 -0.10
N LEU A 156 9.89 -1.71 -0.21
CA LEU A 156 10.26 -2.59 0.89
C LEU A 156 11.69 -2.37 1.41
N GLU A 157 12.62 -1.88 0.57
CA GLU A 157 13.90 -1.28 0.99
C GLU A 157 13.62 -0.07 1.85
#